data_AF-A0A2M9ZQ59-F1
#
_entry.id   AF-A0A2M9ZQ59-F1
#
_cell.length_a   1.000
_cell.length_b   1.000
_cell.length_c   1.000
_cell.angle_alpha   90.00
_cell.angle_beta   90.00
_cell.angle_gamma   90.00
#
_symmetry.space_group_name_H-M   'P 1'
#
loop_
_entity.id
_entity.type
_entity.pdbx_description
1 polymer ?
#
loop_
_entity_poly.entity_id
_entity_poly.type
_entity_poly.pdbx_seq_one_letter_code
_entity_poly.pdbx_strand_id
1 'polypeptide(L)'
;MSGAFCDLFGVTESWNPEKVLIGQESIYTLEFQIGEVNDPEIPAKGVHPDPKAPDLPWMEILSIKHEEQKIEVRVIYYESGIQTLPLDWKNSSGVLVRSSKSIVVESSLKDSDKTPEDIQPPLEFSGPYGWKLTAMIAGVLSLLLGGAYVYYLYKTKYRNPVDAIVQLDPLIERIQLYENRLENLLSAAPIRSREFYRALSGYIREAMSKKIGAPTSHLTEAELFDRLYNSFPVSQQDAERWEELLRVSQYASKESEIPKEAAEMALDYWKELLKR
;
A
#
# COMPACT_ATOMS: atom_id res chain seq x y z
N MET A 1 -58.88 -35.57 27.68
CA MET A 1 -59.12 -36.88 27.07
C MET A 1 -57.75 -37.48 26.79
N SER A 2 -57.32 -38.39 27.66
CA SER A 2 -57.04 -39.81 27.33
C SER A 2 -55.80 -39.96 26.42
N GLY A 3 -54.70 -40.59 26.82
CA GLY A 3 -54.61 -41.72 27.74
C GLY A 3 -53.30 -41.77 28.51
N ALA A 4 -53.42 -42.24 29.74
CA ALA A 4 -52.38 -42.92 30.46
C ALA A 4 -52.06 -44.24 29.73
N PHE A 5 -50.77 -44.49 29.50
CA PHE A 5 -50.20 -45.82 29.35
C PHE A 5 -49.10 -45.89 30.41
N CYS A 6 -49.48 -46.28 31.62
CA CYS A 6 -49.01 -47.53 32.22
C CYS A 6 -47.48 -47.64 32.25
N ASP A 7 -46.89 -47.00 33.26
CA ASP A 7 -45.75 -47.52 34.01
C ASP A 7 -46.01 -48.99 34.33
N LEU A 8 -45.39 -49.88 33.54
CA LEU A 8 -45.31 -51.30 33.84
C LEU A 8 -43.84 -51.59 34.13
N PHE A 9 -43.57 -51.80 35.42
CA PHE A 9 -42.32 -52.29 36.04
C PHE A 9 -41.17 -51.28 36.18
N GLY A 10 -41.04 -50.72 37.39
CA GLY A 10 -39.77 -50.42 38.08
C GLY A 10 -38.70 -49.56 37.41
N VAL A 11 -38.95 -49.05 36.21
CA VAL A 11 -37.99 -48.37 35.33
C VAL A 11 -38.61 -47.07 34.85
N THR A 12 -37.86 -45.97 34.92
CA THR A 12 -38.28 -44.63 34.51
C THR A 12 -37.25 -44.05 33.54
N GLU A 13 -37.73 -43.71 32.34
CA GLU A 13 -36.92 -43.08 31.30
C GLU A 13 -37.20 -41.56 31.23
N SER A 14 -36.17 -40.74 31.24
CA SER A 14 -36.31 -39.28 31.10
C SER A 14 -35.20 -38.65 30.25
N TRP A 15 -35.55 -37.54 29.61
CA TRP A 15 -34.62 -36.66 28.89
C TRP A 15 -34.56 -35.30 29.58
N ASN A 16 -33.37 -34.75 29.73
CA ASN A 16 -33.19 -33.38 30.19
C ASN A 16 -32.18 -32.64 29.28
N PRO A 17 -32.61 -31.61 28.54
CA PRO A 17 -34.00 -31.17 28.34
C PRO A 17 -34.78 -32.12 27.40
N GLU A 18 -36.12 -32.08 27.43
CA GLU A 18 -37.00 -32.92 26.57
C GLU A 18 -36.99 -32.48 25.09
N LYS A 19 -36.50 -31.28 24.81
CA LYS A 19 -36.33 -30.70 23.47
C LYS A 19 -35.00 -30.00 23.36
N VAL A 20 -34.30 -30.22 22.25
CA VAL A 20 -32.98 -29.64 21.96
C VAL A 20 -32.89 -29.18 20.52
N LEU A 21 -32.02 -28.21 20.24
CA LEU A 21 -31.60 -27.90 18.87
C LEU A 21 -30.52 -28.87 18.40
N ILE A 22 -30.37 -29.03 17.08
CA ILE A 22 -29.23 -29.75 16.48
C ILE A 22 -27.92 -29.25 17.11
N GLY A 23 -27.06 -30.19 17.53
CA GLY A 23 -25.77 -29.89 18.13
C GLY A 23 -25.80 -29.51 19.61
N GLN A 24 -26.97 -29.44 20.25
CA GLN A 24 -27.07 -29.21 21.70
C GLN A 24 -26.97 -30.52 22.49
N GLU A 25 -26.40 -30.42 23.68
CA GLU A 25 -26.28 -31.53 24.62
C GLU A 25 -27.63 -31.87 25.27
N SER A 26 -27.93 -33.16 25.34
CA SER A 26 -29.06 -33.73 26.08
C SER A 26 -28.58 -34.85 27.00
N ILE A 27 -29.28 -35.04 28.12
CA ILE A 27 -28.98 -36.09 29.09
C ILE A 27 -30.15 -37.06 29.11
N TYR A 28 -29.90 -38.30 28.71
CA TYR A 28 -30.79 -39.42 28.94
C TYR A 28 -30.53 -40.01 30.31
N THR A 29 -31.60 -40.25 31.07
CA THR A 29 -31.54 -40.87 32.39
C THR A 29 -32.50 -42.06 32.43
N LEU A 30 -31.96 -43.23 32.73
CA LEU A 30 -32.69 -44.45 33.03
C LEU A 30 -32.55 -44.75 34.52
N GLU A 31 -33.62 -44.57 35.28
CA GLU A 31 -33.69 -44.92 36.71
C GLU A 31 -34.45 -46.22 36.89
N PHE A 32 -33.92 -47.14 37.70
CA PHE A 32 -34.52 -48.46 37.87
C PHE A 32 -34.30 -49.04 39.27
N GLN A 33 -35.21 -49.92 39.69
CA GLN A 33 -35.03 -50.71 40.91
C GLN A 33 -33.97 -51.82 40.71
N ILE A 34 -33.28 -52.19 41.78
CA ILE A 34 -32.23 -53.22 41.76
C ILE A 34 -32.81 -54.52 41.18
N GLY A 35 -32.18 -55.01 40.10
CA GLY A 35 -32.54 -56.27 39.44
C GLY A 35 -33.52 -56.15 38.26
N GLU A 36 -34.07 -54.96 37.99
CA GLU A 36 -34.97 -54.73 36.85
C GLU A 36 -34.23 -54.51 35.52
N VAL A 37 -32.98 -54.02 35.56
CA VAL A 37 -32.14 -53.82 34.38
C VAL A 37 -30.90 -54.70 34.51
N ASN A 38 -30.82 -55.73 33.67
CA ASN A 38 -29.66 -56.63 33.57
C ASN A 38 -29.03 -56.50 32.18
N ASP A 39 -27.69 -56.56 32.12
CA ASP A 39 -26.89 -56.48 30.89
C ASP A 39 -27.30 -55.33 29.94
N PRO A 40 -27.22 -54.05 30.34
CA PRO A 40 -27.57 -52.94 29.44
C PRO A 40 -26.56 -52.83 28.28
N GLU A 41 -27.06 -52.90 27.05
CA GLU A 41 -26.31 -52.69 25.82
C GLU A 41 -26.29 -51.20 25.47
N ILE A 42 -25.38 -50.45 26.11
CA ILE A 42 -25.20 -49.02 25.89
C ILE A 42 -24.27 -48.80 24.68
N PRO A 43 -24.62 -47.92 23.71
CA PRO A 43 -23.72 -47.65 22.60
C PRO A 43 -22.39 -47.03 23.06
N ALA A 44 -21.31 -47.32 22.35
CA ALA A 44 -19.96 -46.89 22.73
C ALA A 44 -19.81 -45.36 22.76
N LYS A 45 -18.89 -44.85 23.57
CA LYS A 45 -18.54 -43.43 23.56
C LYS A 45 -17.94 -43.03 22.20
N GLY A 46 -18.37 -41.89 21.66
CA GLY A 46 -17.91 -41.34 20.38
C GLY A 46 -19.03 -41.09 19.38
N VAL A 47 -18.63 -40.81 18.14
CA VAL A 47 -19.54 -40.47 17.03
C VAL A 47 -20.11 -41.75 16.41
N HIS A 48 -21.43 -41.80 16.27
CA HIS A 48 -22.17 -42.86 15.60
C HIS A 48 -22.74 -42.34 14.28
N PRO A 49 -22.44 -43.01 13.15
CA PRO A 49 -22.95 -42.61 11.84
C PRO A 49 -24.44 -42.96 11.69
N ASP A 50 -25.12 -42.29 10.76
CA ASP A 50 -26.49 -42.63 10.37
C ASP A 50 -26.53 -44.02 9.69
N PRO A 51 -27.37 -44.96 10.16
CA PRO A 51 -27.56 -46.26 9.51
C PRO A 51 -27.93 -46.18 8.02
N LYS A 52 -28.58 -45.10 7.57
CA LYS A 52 -28.97 -44.87 6.17
C LYS A 52 -27.92 -44.11 5.37
N ALA A 53 -27.06 -43.35 6.04
CA ALA A 53 -26.02 -42.52 5.44
C ALA A 53 -24.71 -42.62 6.25
N PRO A 54 -23.89 -43.66 6.03
CA PRO A 54 -22.69 -43.93 6.84
C PRO A 54 -21.66 -42.80 6.88
N ASP A 55 -21.68 -41.90 5.90
CA ASP A 55 -20.79 -40.74 5.80
C ASP A 55 -21.22 -39.56 6.68
N LEU A 56 -22.44 -39.60 7.24
CA LEU A 56 -23.00 -38.52 8.05
C LEU A 56 -23.08 -38.92 9.53
N PRO A 57 -22.67 -38.05 10.47
CA PRO A 57 -22.84 -38.31 11.89
C PRO A 57 -24.32 -38.18 12.26
N TRP A 58 -24.85 -39.17 12.98
CA TRP A 58 -26.23 -39.15 13.48
C TRP A 58 -26.27 -38.64 14.92
N MET A 59 -25.46 -39.24 15.79
CA MET A 59 -25.34 -38.84 17.19
C MET A 59 -23.92 -39.01 17.71
N GLU A 60 -23.57 -38.26 18.75
CA GLU A 60 -22.33 -38.42 19.50
C GLU A 60 -22.62 -38.67 20.98
N ILE A 61 -22.04 -39.75 21.51
CA ILE A 61 -22.10 -40.06 22.94
C ILE A 61 -20.87 -39.46 23.61
N LEU A 62 -21.09 -38.44 24.44
CA LEU A 62 -20.03 -37.69 25.12
C LEU A 62 -19.56 -38.39 26.40
N SER A 63 -20.50 -38.93 27.16
CA SER A 63 -20.20 -39.67 28.40
C SER A 63 -21.32 -40.63 28.77
N ILE A 64 -20.93 -41.69 29.47
CA ILE A 64 -21.80 -42.72 30.02
C ILE A 64 -21.42 -42.84 31.49
N LYS A 65 -22.40 -42.73 32.38
CA LYS A 65 -22.24 -43.05 33.80
C LYS A 65 -23.21 -44.17 34.15
N HIS A 66 -22.69 -45.19 34.80
CA HIS A 66 -23.45 -46.35 35.23
C HIS A 66 -23.30 -46.49 36.75
N GLU A 67 -24.42 -46.37 37.44
CA GLU A 67 -24.58 -46.57 38.88
C GLU A 67 -25.55 -47.73 39.12
N GLU A 68 -25.62 -48.25 40.36
CA GLU A 68 -26.37 -49.47 40.68
C GLU A 68 -27.88 -49.43 40.34
N GLN A 69 -28.45 -48.23 40.26
CA GLN A 69 -29.89 -47.99 40.01
C GLN A 69 -30.14 -46.92 38.93
N LYS A 70 -29.08 -46.46 38.26
CA LYS A 70 -29.15 -45.31 37.36
C LYS A 70 -28.14 -45.40 36.24
N ILE A 71 -28.59 -45.17 35.00
CA ILE A 71 -27.73 -44.95 33.85
C ILE A 71 -27.97 -43.54 33.32
N GLU A 72 -26.90 -42.74 33.27
CA GLU A 72 -26.91 -41.42 32.63
C GLU A 72 -26.07 -41.45 31.35
N VAL A 73 -26.65 -41.03 30.24
CA VAL A 73 -25.97 -40.93 28.95
C VAL A 73 -26.09 -39.51 28.44
N ARG A 74 -24.95 -38.86 28.16
CA ARG A 74 -24.92 -37.52 27.56
C ARG A 74 -24.71 -37.64 26.06
N VAL A 75 -25.64 -37.07 25.29
CA VAL A 75 -25.74 -37.26 23.83
C VAL A 75 -25.97 -35.93 23.12
N ILE A 76 -25.34 -35.79 21.95
CA ILE A 76 -25.62 -34.75 20.96
C ILE A 76 -26.20 -35.42 19.72
N TYR A 77 -27.27 -34.84 19.15
CA TYR A 77 -27.83 -35.27 17.87
C TYR A 77 -27.51 -34.25 16.76
N TYR A 78 -27.22 -34.76 15.57
CA TYR A 78 -26.90 -33.95 14.38
C TYR A 78 -28.02 -33.91 13.34
N GLU A 79 -29.07 -34.68 13.55
CA GLU A 79 -30.23 -34.76 12.67
C GLU A 79 -31.49 -34.29 13.42
N SER A 80 -32.25 -33.39 12.81
CA SER A 80 -33.55 -32.97 13.34
C SER A 80 -34.60 -34.07 13.21
N GLY A 81 -35.46 -34.21 14.21
CA GLY A 81 -36.55 -35.17 14.20
C GLY A 81 -36.86 -35.68 15.60
N ILE A 82 -37.74 -36.68 15.67
CA ILE A 82 -38.00 -37.42 16.90
C ILE A 82 -36.97 -38.54 16.95
N GLN A 83 -36.03 -38.46 17.89
CA GLN A 83 -34.94 -39.41 18.03
C GLN A 83 -35.13 -40.22 19.32
N THR A 84 -34.64 -41.47 19.34
CA THR A 84 -34.64 -42.34 20.52
C THR A 84 -33.25 -42.91 20.70
N LEU A 85 -32.74 -42.95 21.93
CA LEU A 85 -31.45 -43.56 22.22
C LEU A 85 -31.55 -45.07 21.98
N PRO A 86 -30.71 -45.68 21.12
CA PRO A 86 -30.72 -47.13 20.89
C PRO A 86 -30.05 -47.85 22.06
N LEU A 87 -30.77 -47.92 23.18
CA LEU A 87 -30.38 -48.62 24.40
C LEU A 87 -31.30 -49.82 24.58
N ASP A 88 -30.72 -51.02 24.64
CA ASP A 88 -31.44 -52.27 24.87
C ASP A 88 -30.98 -52.88 26.22
N TRP A 89 -31.89 -53.50 26.98
CA TRP A 89 -31.57 -54.20 28.23
C TRP A 89 -32.42 -55.44 28.42
N LYS A 90 -32.04 -56.34 29.33
CA LYS A 90 -32.88 -57.47 29.75
C LYS A 90 -33.62 -57.12 31.03
N ASN A 91 -34.93 -57.34 31.05
CA ASN A 91 -35.71 -57.17 32.27
C ASN A 91 -35.48 -58.32 33.29
N SER A 92 -36.08 -58.22 34.46
CA SER A 92 -36.05 -59.25 35.52
C SER A 92 -36.57 -60.64 35.06
N SER A 93 -37.38 -60.70 34.00
CA SER A 93 -37.86 -61.94 33.37
C SER A 93 -37.00 -62.45 32.20
N GLY A 94 -35.88 -61.78 31.90
CA GLY A 94 -34.97 -62.13 30.81
C GLY A 94 -35.43 -61.71 29.40
N VAL A 95 -36.49 -60.91 29.30
CA VAL A 95 -37.00 -60.37 28.03
C VAL A 95 -36.21 -59.13 27.65
N LEU A 96 -35.80 -59.04 26.38
CA LEU A 96 -35.15 -57.87 25.81
C LEU A 96 -36.15 -56.70 25.71
N VAL A 97 -35.82 -55.58 26.34
CA VAL A 97 -36.58 -54.34 26.32
C VAL A 97 -35.72 -53.28 25.64
N ARG A 98 -36.32 -52.54 24.71
CA ARG A 98 -35.69 -51.41 24.02
C ARG A 98 -36.20 -50.10 24.60
N SER A 99 -35.30 -49.14 24.76
CA SER A 99 -35.58 -47.76 25.15
C SER A 99 -36.69 -47.19 24.27
N SER A 100 -37.70 -46.62 24.94
CA SER A 100 -38.93 -46.15 24.30
C SER A 100 -39.05 -44.63 24.33
N LYS A 101 -38.27 -43.95 25.19
CA LYS A 101 -38.38 -42.51 25.40
C LYS A 101 -37.68 -41.74 24.30
N SER A 102 -38.47 -40.96 23.55
CA SER A 102 -37.97 -40.08 22.51
C SER A 102 -37.65 -38.67 22.99
N ILE A 103 -36.75 -38.01 22.26
CA ILE A 103 -36.40 -36.60 22.37
C ILE A 103 -36.72 -35.90 21.05
N VAL A 104 -37.15 -34.63 21.12
CA VAL A 104 -37.39 -33.82 19.92
C VAL A 104 -36.15 -32.98 19.63
N VAL A 105 -35.52 -33.22 18.48
CA VAL A 105 -34.38 -32.45 17.99
C VAL A 105 -34.87 -31.48 16.92
N GLU A 106 -34.85 -30.19 17.22
CA GLU A 106 -35.30 -29.12 16.33
C GLU A 106 -34.13 -28.59 15.50
N SER A 107 -34.40 -28.28 14.23
CA SER A 107 -33.43 -27.56 13.41
C SER A 107 -33.34 -26.10 13.89
N SER A 108 -32.13 -25.55 13.95
CA SER A 108 -31.94 -24.11 14.16
C SER A 108 -32.39 -23.28 12.95
N LEU A 109 -32.56 -23.92 11.79
CA LEU A 109 -33.10 -23.30 10.59
C LEU A 109 -34.62 -23.29 10.68
N LYS A 110 -35.22 -22.11 10.60
CA LYS A 110 -36.68 -21.98 10.53
C LYS A 110 -37.14 -22.53 9.17
N ASP A 111 -38.36 -23.05 9.09
CA ASP A 111 -38.93 -23.50 7.80
C ASP A 111 -38.97 -22.38 6.73
N SER A 112 -38.82 -21.11 7.13
CA SER A 112 -38.63 -19.96 6.22
C SER A 112 -37.26 -19.92 5.54
N ASP A 113 -36.24 -20.60 6.07
CA ASP A 113 -34.84 -20.51 5.63
C ASP A 113 -34.45 -21.63 4.65
N LYS A 114 -35.43 -22.40 4.13
CA LYS A 114 -35.19 -23.54 3.21
C LYS A 114 -34.63 -23.13 1.85
N THR A 115 -34.64 -21.84 1.54
CA THR A 115 -34.02 -21.25 0.37
C THR A 115 -33.36 -19.95 0.81
N PRO A 116 -32.16 -19.59 0.32
CA PRO A 116 -31.75 -18.19 0.39
C PRO A 116 -32.92 -17.38 -0.17
N GLU A 117 -33.39 -16.37 0.57
CA GLU A 117 -34.31 -15.41 -0.04
C GLU A 117 -33.62 -14.94 -1.33
N ASP A 118 -34.31 -15.09 -2.47
CA ASP A 118 -33.87 -14.43 -3.70
C ASP A 118 -34.11 -12.95 -3.47
N ILE A 119 -33.16 -12.32 -2.77
CA ILE A 119 -33.18 -10.90 -2.46
C ILE A 119 -33.06 -10.24 -3.83
N GLN A 120 -34.20 -9.88 -4.42
CA GLN A 120 -34.19 -9.04 -5.60
C GLN A 120 -33.34 -7.81 -5.23
N PRO A 121 -32.32 -7.47 -6.04
CA PRO A 121 -31.54 -6.29 -5.76
C PRO A 121 -32.51 -5.12 -5.56
N PRO A 122 -32.32 -4.27 -4.54
CA PRO A 122 -33.28 -3.21 -4.27
C PRO A 122 -33.50 -2.42 -5.57
N LEU A 123 -34.77 -2.25 -5.94
CA LEU A 123 -35.18 -1.52 -7.16
C LEU A 123 -34.55 -0.13 -7.26
N GLU A 124 -34.15 0.44 -6.11
CA GLU A 124 -33.45 1.72 -6.00
C GLU A 124 -32.03 1.53 -5.47
N PHE A 125 -31.15 0.94 -6.28
CA PHE A 125 -29.71 0.85 -5.97
C PHE A 125 -28.99 2.20 -6.06
N SER A 126 -29.68 3.27 -6.45
CA SER A 126 -29.13 4.60 -6.54
C SER A 126 -30.16 5.62 -6.06
N GLY A 127 -29.90 6.27 -4.93
CA GLY A 127 -30.65 7.46 -4.49
C GLY A 127 -30.74 8.54 -5.58
N PRO A 128 -31.39 9.69 -5.29
CA PRO A 128 -31.93 10.63 -6.27
C PRO A 128 -31.03 10.82 -7.51
N TYR A 129 -31.43 10.22 -8.63
CA TYR A 129 -30.63 10.19 -9.87
C TYR A 129 -30.28 11.59 -10.38
N GLY A 130 -31.11 12.59 -10.03
CA GLY A 130 -30.88 14.00 -10.37
C GLY A 130 -29.51 14.53 -9.96
N TRP A 131 -29.02 14.21 -8.75
CA TRP A 131 -27.70 14.69 -8.30
C TRP A 131 -26.53 13.97 -8.97
N LYS A 132 -26.70 12.69 -9.31
CA LYS A 132 -25.69 11.96 -10.09
C LYS A 132 -25.62 12.49 -11.52
N LEU A 133 -26.77 12.78 -12.13
CA LEU A 133 -26.84 13.36 -13.46
C LEU A 133 -26.28 14.79 -13.49
N THR A 134 -26.60 15.64 -12.52
CA THR A 134 -26.02 16.99 -12.45
C THR A 134 -24.51 16.95 -12.22
N ALA A 135 -24.01 16.05 -11.37
CA ALA A 135 -22.57 15.87 -11.16
C ALA A 135 -21.86 15.40 -12.45
N MET A 136 -22.46 14.45 -13.19
CA MET A 136 -21.94 14.00 -14.48
C MET A 136 -21.92 15.15 -15.51
N ILE A 137 -23.02 15.88 -15.64
CA ILE A 137 -23.12 17.03 -16.56
C ILE A 137 -22.09 18.11 -16.18
N ALA A 138 -21.96 18.42 -14.88
CA ALA A 138 -20.97 19.38 -14.39
C ALA A 138 -19.53 18.91 -14.68
N GLY A 139 -19.25 17.62 -14.52
CA GLY A 139 -17.95 17.03 -14.86
C GLY A 139 -17.62 17.16 -16.35
N VAL A 140 -18.56 16.81 -17.23
CA VAL A 140 -18.40 16.95 -18.68
C VAL A 140 -18.22 18.41 -19.08
N LEU A 141 -19.03 19.32 -18.53
CA LEU A 141 -18.88 20.76 -18.76
C LEU A 141 -17.53 21.29 -18.27
N SER A 142 -17.05 20.84 -17.12
CA SER A 142 -15.75 21.21 -16.57
C SER A 142 -14.61 20.76 -17.49
N LEU A 143 -14.68 19.54 -18.04
CA LEU A 143 -13.71 19.04 -19.01
C LEU A 143 -13.74 19.83 -20.32
N LEU A 144 -14.93 20.18 -20.82
CA LEU A 144 -15.07 20.99 -22.04
C LEU A 144 -14.54 22.41 -21.82
N LEU A 145 -14.86 23.04 -20.70
CA LEU A 145 -14.35 24.37 -20.33
C LEU A 145 -12.84 24.34 -20.12
N GLY A 146 -12.31 23.32 -19.44
CA GLY A 146 -10.88 23.11 -19.26
C GLY A 146 -10.16 22.93 -20.60
N GLY A 147 -10.70 22.09 -21.49
CA GLY A 147 -10.16 21.89 -22.84
C GLY A 147 -10.21 23.17 -23.69
N ALA A 148 -11.33 23.90 -23.65
CA ALA A 148 -11.47 25.19 -24.32
C ALA A 148 -10.51 26.24 -23.74
N TYR A 149 -10.29 26.24 -22.43
CA TYR A 149 -9.34 27.13 -21.76
C TYR A 149 -7.89 26.81 -22.11
N VAL A 150 -7.51 25.53 -22.14
CA VAL A 150 -6.20 25.09 -22.62
C VAL A 150 -6.00 25.47 -24.09
N TYR A 151 -7.01 25.26 -24.94
CA TYR A 151 -6.98 25.69 -26.33
C TYR A 151 -6.88 27.21 -26.47
N TYR A 152 -7.60 27.95 -25.64
CA TYR A 152 -7.52 29.41 -25.57
C TYR A 152 -6.11 29.86 -25.17
N LEU A 153 -5.54 29.29 -24.10
CA LEU A 153 -4.17 29.56 -23.66
C LEU A 153 -3.15 29.19 -24.74
N TYR A 154 -3.32 28.05 -25.40
CA TYR A 154 -2.48 27.66 -26.52
C TYR A 154 -2.54 28.70 -27.65
N LYS A 155 -3.74 29.15 -28.01
CA LYS A 155 -3.95 30.15 -29.06
C LYS A 155 -3.46 31.55 -28.67
N THR A 156 -3.56 31.95 -27.40
CA THR A 156 -3.10 33.25 -26.90
C THR A 156 -1.61 33.29 -26.58
N LYS A 157 -0.99 32.16 -26.20
CA LYS A 157 0.47 32.02 -26.03
C LYS A 157 1.22 32.30 -27.33
N TYR A 158 0.59 32.06 -28.49
CA TYR A 158 1.14 32.43 -29.80
C TYR A 158 0.89 33.88 -30.22
N ARG A 159 0.07 34.65 -29.50
CA ARG A 159 -0.47 35.92 -30.00
C ARG A 159 0.07 37.19 -29.34
N ASN A 160 1.12 37.12 -28.53
CA ASN A 160 2.05 38.23 -28.26
C ASN A 160 3.11 37.75 -27.24
N PRO A 161 4.39 37.63 -27.61
CA PRO A 161 5.45 37.70 -26.60
C PRO A 161 5.49 39.15 -26.12
N VAL A 162 4.77 39.45 -25.04
CA VAL A 162 5.04 40.66 -24.25
C VAL A 162 6.36 40.38 -23.55
N ASP A 163 7.45 40.95 -24.09
CA ASP A 163 8.81 40.93 -23.54
C ASP A 163 9.15 39.65 -22.76
N ALA A 164 9.30 38.54 -23.49
CA ALA A 164 10.19 37.51 -23.01
C ALA A 164 11.59 38.12 -23.06
N ILE A 165 12.06 38.62 -21.91
CA ILE A 165 13.50 38.73 -21.65
C ILE A 165 14.02 37.34 -22.00
N VAL A 166 14.73 37.25 -23.12
CA VAL A 166 15.35 36.02 -23.60
C VAL A 166 16.10 35.48 -22.38
N GLN A 167 15.69 34.34 -21.84
CA GLN A 167 16.57 33.58 -20.95
C GLN A 167 17.72 33.17 -21.85
N LEU A 168 18.75 34.01 -21.92
CA LEU A 168 20.00 33.63 -22.52
C LEU A 168 20.47 32.39 -21.75
N ASP A 169 21.11 31.46 -22.46
CA ASP A 169 21.75 30.30 -21.84
C ASP A 169 22.50 30.75 -20.57
N PRO A 170 22.29 30.12 -19.40
CA PRO A 170 22.88 30.56 -18.14
C PRO A 170 24.41 30.72 -18.20
N LEU A 171 25.08 30.05 -19.14
CA LEU A 171 26.50 30.26 -19.44
C LEU A 171 26.79 31.59 -20.16
N ILE A 172 25.90 32.02 -21.06
CA ILE A 172 26.00 33.32 -21.74
C ILE A 172 25.82 34.46 -20.74
N GLU A 173 24.86 34.34 -19.81
CA GLU A 173 24.66 35.34 -18.76
C GLU A 173 25.90 35.48 -17.86
N ARG A 174 26.57 34.36 -17.52
CA ARG A 174 27.81 34.38 -16.71
C ARG A 174 28.99 35.01 -17.44
N ILE A 175 29.19 34.71 -18.73
CA ILE A 175 30.26 35.33 -19.51
C ILE A 175 30.02 36.85 -19.60
N GLN A 176 28.79 37.28 -19.90
CA GLN A 176 28.42 38.69 -19.95
C GLN A 176 28.63 39.40 -18.60
N LEU A 177 28.35 38.72 -17.48
CA LEU A 177 28.63 39.25 -16.15
C LEU A 177 30.12 39.53 -15.94
N TYR A 178 31.00 38.61 -16.35
CA TYR A 178 32.45 38.81 -16.27
C TYR A 178 32.94 39.88 -17.24
N GLU A 179 32.40 39.95 -18.45
CA GLU A 179 32.72 41.00 -19.43
C GLU A 179 32.35 42.39 -18.89
N ASN A 180 31.11 42.56 -18.41
CA ASN A 180 30.66 43.81 -17.79
C ASN A 180 31.53 44.18 -16.58
N ARG A 181 31.92 43.19 -15.77
CA ARG A 181 32.80 43.43 -14.61
C ARG A 181 34.19 43.90 -15.04
N LEU A 182 34.76 43.31 -16.08
CA LEU A 182 36.05 43.71 -16.64
C LEU A 182 35.99 45.12 -17.23
N GLU A 183 34.93 45.46 -17.96
CA GLU A 183 34.70 46.81 -18.49
C GLU A 183 34.54 47.86 -17.39
N ASN A 184 33.83 47.52 -16.32
CA ASN A 184 33.71 48.38 -15.13
C ASN A 184 35.08 48.59 -14.44
N LEU A 185 35.93 47.56 -14.39
CA LEU A 185 37.27 47.68 -13.83
C LEU A 185 38.21 48.50 -14.74
N LEU A 186 38.07 48.39 -16.06
CA LEU A 186 38.85 49.18 -17.03
C LEU A 186 38.45 50.67 -17.04
N SER A 187 37.21 50.98 -16.67
CA SER A 187 36.72 52.36 -16.55
C SER A 187 37.01 52.99 -15.18
N ALA A 188 37.27 52.17 -14.15
CA ALA A 188 37.70 52.63 -12.84
C ALA A 188 39.21 52.92 -12.81
N ALA A 189 39.61 54.13 -12.41
CA ALA A 189 41.01 54.48 -12.15
C ALA A 189 41.21 54.71 -10.64
N PRO A 190 42.20 54.07 -9.98
CA PRO A 190 43.19 53.11 -10.49
C PRO A 190 42.66 51.67 -10.65
N ILE A 191 43.23 50.92 -11.61
CA ILE A 191 42.89 49.51 -11.86
C ILE A 191 43.69 48.62 -10.90
N ARG A 192 42.99 47.99 -9.95
CA ARG A 192 43.57 47.04 -9.00
C ARG A 192 43.91 45.72 -9.70
N SER A 193 45.19 45.36 -9.70
CA SER A 193 45.72 44.18 -10.38
C SER A 193 45.01 42.90 -9.97
N ARG A 194 44.81 42.71 -8.67
CA ARG A 194 44.22 41.48 -8.13
C ARG A 194 42.75 41.34 -8.52
N GLU A 195 42.00 42.44 -8.49
CA GLU A 195 40.58 42.43 -8.86
C GLU A 195 40.42 42.18 -10.37
N PHE A 196 41.26 42.80 -11.19
CA PHE A 196 41.29 42.61 -12.64
C PHE A 196 41.62 41.17 -13.02
N TYR A 197 42.73 40.62 -12.53
CA TYR A 197 43.15 39.27 -12.91
C TYR A 197 42.24 38.16 -12.35
N ARG A 198 41.59 38.37 -11.20
CA ARG A 198 40.52 37.45 -10.74
C ARG A 198 39.32 37.47 -11.68
N ALA A 199 38.89 38.65 -12.13
CA ALA A 199 37.81 38.76 -13.09
C ALA A 199 38.20 38.14 -14.45
N LEU A 200 39.45 38.32 -14.88
CA LEU A 200 39.98 37.75 -16.11
C LEU A 200 40.06 36.22 -16.04
N SER A 201 40.55 35.66 -14.94
CA SER A 201 40.56 34.20 -14.70
C SER A 201 39.15 33.61 -14.73
N GLY A 202 38.17 34.30 -14.12
CA GLY A 202 36.76 33.93 -14.19
C GLY A 202 36.20 33.94 -15.63
N TYR A 203 36.53 34.97 -16.40
CA TYR A 203 36.17 35.07 -17.82
C TYR A 203 36.74 33.90 -18.64
N ILE A 204 38.04 33.61 -18.51
CA ILE A 204 38.71 32.53 -19.24
C ILE A 204 38.05 31.19 -18.94
N ARG A 205 37.74 30.90 -17.67
CA ARG A 205 37.08 29.66 -17.25
C ARG A 205 35.72 29.51 -17.92
N GLU A 206 34.85 30.52 -17.83
CA GLU A 206 33.49 30.44 -18.40
C GLU A 206 33.51 30.40 -19.93
N ALA A 207 34.38 31.19 -20.57
CA ALA A 207 34.55 31.18 -22.02
C ALA A 207 35.08 29.83 -22.53
N MET A 208 36.04 29.22 -21.84
CA MET A 208 36.52 27.87 -22.14
C MET A 208 35.42 26.82 -21.91
N SER A 209 34.69 26.89 -20.80
CA SER A 209 33.59 25.99 -20.47
C SER A 209 32.55 25.97 -21.59
N LYS A 210 32.18 27.15 -22.11
CA LYS A 210 31.26 27.30 -23.23
C LYS A 210 31.80 26.68 -24.53
N LYS A 211 33.10 26.83 -24.82
CA LYS A 211 33.72 26.29 -26.04
C LYS A 211 33.89 24.77 -26.01
N ILE A 212 34.30 24.22 -24.87
CA ILE A 212 34.55 22.78 -24.71
C ILE A 212 33.26 22.02 -24.37
N GLY A 213 32.23 22.71 -23.85
CA GLY A 213 30.96 22.09 -23.45
C GLY A 213 31.06 21.31 -22.12
N ALA A 214 32.08 21.57 -21.32
CA ALA A 214 32.33 20.90 -20.04
C ALA A 214 32.65 21.92 -18.94
N PRO A 215 32.14 21.75 -17.71
CA PRO A 215 32.36 22.71 -16.63
C PRO A 215 33.85 22.77 -16.25
N THR A 216 34.44 23.96 -16.27
CA THR A 216 35.85 24.22 -15.90
C THR A 216 36.00 24.89 -14.53
N SER A 217 34.89 25.14 -13.83
CA SER A 217 34.87 25.84 -12.54
C SER A 217 35.65 25.15 -11.44
N HIS A 218 35.75 23.82 -11.48
CA HIS A 218 36.43 22.99 -10.49
C HIS A 218 37.95 22.91 -10.68
N LEU A 219 38.47 23.37 -11.82
CA LEU A 219 39.88 23.23 -12.16
C LEU A 219 40.73 24.23 -11.37
N THR A 220 41.91 23.78 -10.96
CA THR A 220 42.99 24.68 -10.53
C THR A 220 43.52 25.48 -11.72
N GLU A 221 44.32 26.52 -11.47
CA GLU A 221 44.89 27.33 -12.56
C GLU A 221 45.82 26.48 -13.45
N ALA A 222 46.67 25.65 -12.86
CA ALA A 222 47.53 24.74 -13.61
C ALA A 222 46.73 23.78 -14.50
N GLU A 223 45.67 23.17 -13.97
CA GLU A 223 44.80 22.28 -14.75
C GLU A 223 44.01 23.02 -15.84
N LEU A 224 43.61 24.26 -15.56
CA LEU A 224 42.93 25.11 -16.54
C LEU A 224 43.86 25.39 -17.73
N PHE A 225 45.11 25.79 -17.46
CA PHE A 225 46.08 26.13 -18.50
C PHE A 225 46.60 24.91 -19.27
N ASP A 226 46.75 23.75 -18.62
CA ASP A 226 47.05 22.49 -19.30
C ASP A 226 45.93 22.11 -20.28
N ARG A 227 44.66 22.22 -19.86
CA ARG A 227 43.53 22.01 -20.77
C ARG A 227 43.45 23.06 -21.88
N LEU A 228 43.80 24.30 -21.58
CA LEU A 228 43.82 25.39 -22.54
C LEU A 228 44.84 25.13 -23.65
N TYR A 229 46.05 24.72 -23.27
CA TYR A 229 47.11 24.34 -24.21
C TYR A 229 46.70 23.17 -25.11
N ASN A 230 46.03 22.16 -24.54
CA ASN A 230 45.58 21.00 -25.32
C ASN A 230 44.38 21.31 -26.25
N SER A 231 43.59 22.34 -25.96
CA SER A 231 42.33 22.62 -26.68
C SER A 231 42.39 23.82 -27.62
N PHE A 232 43.35 24.74 -27.43
CA PHE A 232 43.48 25.98 -28.20
C PHE A 232 44.91 26.13 -28.74
N PRO A 233 45.10 26.83 -29.88
CA PRO A 233 46.41 27.01 -30.49
C PRO A 233 47.25 28.06 -29.74
N VAL A 234 47.71 27.71 -28.53
CA VAL A 234 48.53 28.55 -27.66
C VAL A 234 49.93 27.96 -27.56
N SER A 235 50.96 28.80 -27.59
CA SER A 235 52.32 28.32 -27.37
C SER A 235 52.49 27.91 -25.90
N GLN A 236 53.28 26.87 -25.64
CA GLN A 236 53.51 26.39 -24.27
C GLN A 236 54.11 27.49 -23.38
N GLN A 237 55.03 28.28 -23.93
CA GLN A 237 55.67 29.39 -23.23
C GLN A 237 54.67 30.49 -22.87
N ASP A 238 53.70 30.77 -23.75
CA ASP A 238 52.65 31.76 -23.46
C ASP A 238 51.68 31.26 -22.39
N ALA A 239 51.31 29.97 -22.43
CA ALA A 239 50.44 29.37 -21.42
C ALA A 239 51.07 29.41 -20.02
N GLU A 240 52.34 29.00 -19.90
CA GLU A 240 53.10 29.05 -18.64
C GLU A 240 53.24 30.48 -18.10
N ARG A 241 53.51 31.44 -18.99
CA ARG A 241 53.61 32.86 -18.63
C ARG A 241 52.29 33.41 -18.09
N TRP A 242 51.18 33.07 -18.72
CA TRP A 242 49.85 33.50 -18.26
C TRP A 242 49.42 32.83 -16.97
N GLU A 243 49.73 31.54 -16.79
CA GLU A 243 49.50 30.83 -15.54
C GLU A 243 50.25 31.52 -14.39
N GLU A 244 51.54 31.79 -14.57
CA GLU A 244 52.36 32.46 -13.55
C GLU A 244 51.83 33.86 -13.24
N LEU A 245 51.49 34.63 -14.27
CA LEU A 245 50.98 35.99 -14.12
C LEU A 245 49.65 36.03 -13.38
N LEU A 246 48.70 35.16 -13.71
CA LEU A 246 47.41 35.07 -13.01
C LEU A 246 47.59 34.60 -11.57
N ARG A 247 48.46 33.61 -11.33
CA ARG A 247 48.74 33.10 -9.98
C ARG A 247 49.38 34.17 -9.11
N VAL A 248 50.47 34.79 -9.58
CA VAL A 248 51.22 35.80 -8.82
C VAL A 248 50.34 37.01 -8.51
N SER A 249 49.55 37.48 -9.47
CA SER A 249 48.70 38.65 -9.26
C SER A 249 47.53 38.39 -8.29
N GLN A 250 46.95 37.19 -8.30
CA GLN A 250 45.82 36.86 -7.43
C GLN A 250 46.21 36.60 -5.97
N TYR A 251 47.44 36.11 -5.75
CA TYR A 251 47.98 35.77 -4.44
C TYR A 251 49.05 36.76 -3.93
N ALA A 252 49.28 37.87 -4.64
CA ALA A 252 50.19 38.91 -4.20
C ALA A 252 49.80 39.47 -2.82
N SER A 253 50.78 39.61 -1.93
CA SER A 253 50.59 40.12 -0.57
C SER A 253 50.30 41.63 -0.52
N LYS A 254 50.68 42.38 -1.55
CA LYS A 254 50.39 43.81 -1.71
C LYS A 254 49.57 44.03 -2.98
N GLU A 255 48.58 44.91 -2.90
CA GLU A 255 47.83 45.34 -4.09
C GLU A 255 48.77 46.14 -4.99
N SER A 256 48.79 45.79 -6.27
CA SER A 256 49.52 46.51 -7.31
C SER A 256 48.51 47.11 -8.30
N GLU A 257 48.90 48.17 -8.98
CA GLU A 257 48.08 48.81 -10.00
C GLU A 257 48.56 48.37 -11.39
N ILE A 258 47.62 48.21 -12.32
CA ILE A 258 47.92 47.90 -13.72
C ILE A 258 47.65 49.14 -14.58
N PRO A 259 48.56 49.51 -15.49
CA PRO A 259 48.29 50.56 -16.46
C PRO A 259 47.16 50.11 -17.41
N LYS A 260 46.22 51.01 -17.69
CA LYS A 260 45.03 50.72 -18.50
C LYS A 260 45.35 50.03 -19.83
N GLU A 261 46.38 50.49 -20.53
CA GLU A 261 46.86 49.90 -21.79
C GLU A 261 47.20 48.40 -21.64
N ALA A 262 47.86 48.00 -20.54
CA ALA A 262 48.21 46.61 -20.31
C ALA A 262 46.99 45.74 -19.97
N ALA A 263 46.02 46.30 -19.25
CA ALA A 263 44.76 45.63 -18.94
C ALA A 263 43.90 45.41 -20.21
N GLU A 264 43.83 46.40 -21.09
CA GLU A 264 43.14 46.30 -22.38
C GLU A 264 43.80 45.26 -23.28
N MET A 265 45.13 45.30 -23.43
CA MET A 265 45.88 44.28 -24.19
C MET A 265 45.65 42.85 -23.66
N ALA A 266 45.62 42.68 -22.33
CA ALA A 266 45.36 41.39 -21.72
C ALA A 266 43.96 40.87 -22.04
N LEU A 267 42.94 41.73 -21.96
CA LEU A 267 41.57 41.35 -22.27
C LEU A 267 41.39 41.01 -23.75
N ASP A 268 41.95 41.82 -24.64
CA ASP A 268 41.83 41.63 -26.08
C ASP A 268 42.52 40.34 -26.54
N TYR A 269 43.71 40.03 -25.99
CA TYR A 269 44.41 38.77 -26.25
C TYR A 269 43.51 37.56 -25.96
N TRP A 270 42.87 37.53 -24.78
CA TRP A 270 42.01 36.41 -24.39
C TRP A 270 40.70 36.36 -25.17
N LYS A 271 40.13 37.53 -25.51
CA LYS A 271 38.95 37.61 -26.39
C LYS A 271 39.25 37.04 -27.77
N GLU A 272 40.40 37.38 -28.37
CA GLU A 272 40.76 36.85 -29.69
C GLU A 272 41.02 35.33 -29.67
N LEU A 273 41.75 34.87 -28.66
CA LEU A 273 42.13 33.47 -28.50
C LEU A 273 40.91 32.56 -28.27
N LEU A 274 39.96 33.01 -27.45
CA LEU A 274 38.77 32.23 -27.09
C LEU A 274 37.57 32.50 -28.02
N LYS A 275 37.65 33.44 -28.95
CA LYS A 275 36.62 33.66 -29.99
C LYS A 275 36.84 32.75 -31.20
N ARG A 276 38.09 32.49 -31.57
CA ARG A 276 38.48 31.50 -32.59
C ARG A 276 37.98 30.10 -32.21
#